data_AF-A0A354EW63-F1
#
_entry.id   AF-A0A354EW63-F1
#
_cell.length_a   1.000
_cell.length_b   1.000
_cell.length_c   1.000
_cell.angle_alpha   90.00
_cell.angle_beta   90.00
_cell.angle_gamma   90.00
#
_symmetry.space_group_name_H-M   'P 1'
#
loop_
_entity.id
_entity.type
_entity.pdbx_description
1 polymer ?
#
loop_
_entity_poly.entity_id
_entity_poly.type
_entity_poly.pdbx_seq_one_letter_code
_entity_poly.pdbx_strand_id
1 'polypeptide(L)'
;MNAVETTPPQIVENGLLNGRVRLRQPARGYRAGMDAALLAAAVPALPGQTVIEAGCGAGAVLMQIAARRPGVRLMGIERDPAMAALAVENAALNRVA
;
A
#
# COMPACT_ATOMS: atom_id res chain seq x y z
N MET A 1 26.86 4.39 22.67
CA MET A 1 25.69 3.78 22.00
C MET A 1 26.04 3.73 20.52
N ASN A 2 26.39 2.55 20.01
CA ASN A 2 26.81 2.42 18.62
C ASN A 2 25.56 2.47 17.74
N ALA A 3 25.54 3.37 16.77
CA ALA A 3 24.50 3.42 15.76
C ALA A 3 24.46 2.06 15.05
N VAL A 4 23.33 1.37 15.13
CA VAL A 4 23.11 0.18 14.32
C VAL A 4 23.00 0.67 12.89
N GLU A 5 24.02 0.40 12.10
CA GLU A 5 24.01 0.68 10.66
C GLU A 5 22.99 -0.27 10.02
N THR A 6 21.77 0.20 9.82
CA THR A 6 20.73 -0.58 9.17
C THR A 6 20.82 -0.32 7.67
N THR A 7 21.37 -1.28 6.93
CA THR A 7 21.25 -1.33 5.48
C THR A 7 19.79 -1.14 5.08
N PRO A 8 19.48 -0.24 4.12
CA PRO A 8 18.11 -0.04 3.67
C PRO A 8 17.48 -1.38 3.26
N PRO A 9 16.21 -1.64 3.61
CA PRO A 9 15.58 -2.91 3.31
C PRO A 9 15.57 -3.14 1.79
N GLN A 10 15.93 -4.34 1.37
CA GLN A 10 15.77 -4.75 -0.02
C GLN A 10 14.29 -4.66 -0.40
N ILE A 11 13.97 -3.89 -1.44
CA ILE A 11 12.61 -3.75 -1.96
C ILE A 11 12.40 -4.74 -3.11
N VAL A 12 11.27 -5.44 -3.09
CA VAL A 12 10.84 -6.37 -4.15
C VAL A 12 9.46 -5.98 -4.64
N GLU A 13 9.14 -6.32 -5.89
CA GLU A 13 7.80 -6.14 -6.46
C GLU A 13 7.03 -7.47 -6.39
N ASN A 14 5.77 -7.41 -5.95
CA ASN A 14 4.86 -8.54 -5.94
C ASN A 14 3.55 -8.17 -6.65
N GLY A 15 2.93 -9.15 -7.31
CA GLY A 15 1.58 -9.02 -7.84
C GLY A 15 0.54 -9.41 -6.79
N LEU A 16 -0.47 -8.58 -6.61
CA LEU A 16 -1.67 -8.85 -5.80
C LEU A 16 -2.90 -8.94 -6.72
N LEU A 17 -3.95 -9.62 -6.25
CA LEU A 17 -5.21 -9.78 -7.00
C LEU A 17 -4.98 -10.30 -8.43
N ASN A 18 -4.23 -11.40 -8.57
CA ASN A 18 -3.80 -11.97 -9.85
C ASN A 18 -3.07 -10.97 -10.76
N GLY A 19 -2.23 -10.11 -10.18
CA GLY A 19 -1.41 -9.14 -10.90
C GLY A 19 -2.13 -7.85 -11.30
N ARG A 20 -3.41 -7.68 -10.93
CA ARG A 20 -4.14 -6.41 -11.13
C ARG A 20 -3.56 -5.26 -10.33
N VAL A 21 -2.89 -5.57 -9.22
CA VAL A 21 -2.15 -4.60 -8.41
C VAL A 21 -0.69 -5.01 -8.37
N ARG A 22 0.20 -4.07 -8.64
CA ARG A 22 1.65 -4.23 -8.49
C ARG A 22 2.07 -3.52 -7.20
N LEU A 23 2.79 -4.21 -6.34
CA LEU A 23 3.20 -3.66 -5.04
C LEU A 23 4.69 -3.84 -4.83
N ARG A 24 5.41 -2.73 -4.70
CA ARG A 24 6.78 -2.69 -4.19
C ARG A 24 6.73 -2.64 -2.66
N GLN A 25 7.44 -3.55 -2.00
CA GLN A 25 7.47 -3.66 -0.53
C GLN A 25 8.80 -4.25 -0.06
N PRO A 26 9.16 -4.11 1.23
CA PRO A 26 10.32 -4.81 1.80
C PRO A 26 10.26 -6.33 1.54
N ALA A 27 11.41 -6.91 1.19
CA ALA A 27 11.57 -8.35 0.99
C ALA A 27 11.37 -9.15 2.28
N ARG A 28 11.57 -8.51 3.43
CA ARG A 28 11.48 -9.09 4.78
C ARG A 28 10.81 -8.09 5.72
N GLY A 29 10.28 -8.59 6.83
CA GLY A 29 9.49 -7.80 7.79
C GLY A 29 8.00 -7.89 7.51
N TYR A 30 7.25 -6.87 7.92
CA TYR A 30 5.81 -6.79 7.62
C TYR A 30 5.60 -6.70 6.11
N ARG A 31 4.75 -7.58 5.58
CA ARG A 31 4.46 -7.70 4.16
C ARG A 31 2.96 -7.84 3.94
N ALA A 32 2.46 -7.26 2.87
CA ALA A 32 1.07 -7.37 2.49
C ALA A 32 0.71 -8.84 2.21
N GLY A 33 -0.25 -9.36 2.97
CA GLY A 33 -0.77 -10.71 2.85
C GLY A 33 -2.27 -10.73 2.58
N MET A 34 -2.90 -11.81 3.04
CA MET A 34 -4.34 -12.01 2.89
C MET A 34 -5.17 -11.00 3.71
N ASP A 35 -4.64 -10.56 4.86
CA ASP A 35 -5.21 -9.52 5.71
C ASP A 35 -5.51 -8.23 4.92
N ALA A 36 -4.54 -7.74 4.15
CA ALA A 36 -4.70 -6.55 3.33
C ALA A 36 -5.78 -6.73 2.25
N ALA A 37 -5.85 -7.92 1.65
CA ALA A 37 -6.83 -8.23 0.62
C ALA A 37 -8.26 -8.32 1.19
N LEU A 38 -8.42 -8.89 2.38
CA LEU A 38 -9.70 -8.99 3.08
C LEU A 38 -10.17 -7.61 3.56
N LEU A 39 -9.27 -6.80 4.13
CA LEU A 39 -9.59 -5.43 4.53
C LEU A 39 -10.05 -4.60 3.32
N ALA A 40 -9.30 -4.63 2.21
CA ALA A 40 -9.68 -3.92 0.99
C ALA A 40 -11.04 -4.40 0.42
N ALA A 41 -11.36 -5.69 0.54
CA ALA A 41 -12.63 -6.24 0.09
C ALA A 41 -13.81 -5.85 0.99
N ALA A 42 -13.57 -5.63 2.28
CA ALA A 42 -14.59 -5.25 3.25
C ALA A 42 -15.03 -3.78 3.13
N VAL A 43 -14.27 -2.92 2.41
CA VAL A 43 -14.58 -1.50 2.27
C VAL A 43 -15.73 -1.27 1.30
N PRO A 44 -16.90 -0.75 1.74
CA PRO A 44 -18.08 -0.58 0.90
C PRO A 44 -18.10 0.76 0.14
N ALA A 45 -16.96 1.47 0.05
CA ALA A 45 -16.89 2.81 -0.53
C ALA A 45 -17.40 2.88 -1.97
N LEU A 46 -18.09 3.96 -2.30
CA LEU A 46 -18.66 4.25 -3.62
C LEU A 46 -17.85 5.33 -4.35
N PRO A 47 -17.95 5.43 -5.68
CA PRO A 47 -17.31 6.51 -6.44
C PRO A 47 -17.62 7.89 -5.85
N GLY A 48 -16.60 8.75 -5.76
CA GLY A 48 -16.71 10.09 -5.18
C GLY A 48 -16.60 10.14 -3.65
N GLN A 49 -16.58 9.01 -2.95
CA GLN A 49 -16.27 8.95 -1.52
C GLN A 49 -14.76 8.94 -1.26
N THR A 50 -14.37 9.32 -0.04
CA THR A 50 -12.97 9.28 0.40
C THR A 50 -12.79 8.15 1.41
N VAL A 51 -11.73 7.36 1.25
CA VAL A 51 -11.28 6.36 2.23
C VAL A 51 -9.94 6.78 2.81
N ILE A 52 -9.81 6.71 4.13
CA ILE A 52 -8.58 7.01 4.86
C ILE A 52 -8.06 5.72 5.49
N GLU A 53 -6.78 5.41 5.28
CA GLU A 53 -6.09 4.32 5.96
C GLU A 53 -5.01 4.90 6.88
N ALA A 54 -5.13 4.64 8.19
CA ALA A 54 -4.13 5.02 9.18
C ALA A 54 -3.09 3.90 9.35
N GLY A 55 -1.82 4.22 9.17
CA GLY A 55 -0.72 3.25 9.10
C GLY A 55 -0.73 2.47 7.79
N CYS A 56 -0.76 3.17 6.64
CA CYS A 56 -0.95 2.53 5.34
C CYS A 56 0.27 1.74 4.84
N GLY A 57 1.44 1.86 5.48
CA GLY A 57 2.67 1.19 5.08
C GLY A 57 3.02 1.49 3.63
N ALA A 58 3.22 0.45 2.81
CA ALA A 58 3.49 0.58 1.37
C ALA A 58 2.22 0.84 0.52
N GLY A 59 1.05 1.06 1.13
CA GLY A 59 -0.21 1.34 0.46
C GLY A 59 -0.94 0.12 -0.09
N ALA A 60 -0.64 -1.09 0.40
CA ALA A 60 -1.17 -2.33 -0.18
C ALA A 60 -2.71 -2.44 -0.15
N VAL A 61 -3.35 -1.98 0.93
CA VAL A 61 -4.80 -1.97 1.05
C VAL A 61 -5.39 -0.89 0.14
N LEU A 62 -4.86 0.33 0.18
CA LEU A 62 -5.29 1.43 -0.72
C LEU A 62 -5.26 1.02 -2.20
N MET A 63 -4.17 0.40 -2.67
CA MET A 63 -4.07 -0.03 -4.07
C MET A 63 -5.11 -1.11 -4.42
N GLN A 64 -5.37 -2.03 -3.49
CA GLN A 64 -6.40 -3.05 -3.67
C GLN A 64 -7.82 -2.46 -3.62
N ILE A 65 -8.07 -1.41 -2.83
CA ILE A 65 -9.33 -0.67 -2.85
C ILE A 65 -9.48 0.02 -4.21
N ALA A 66 -8.46 0.73 -4.71
CA ALA A 66 -8.52 1.39 -6.02
C ALA A 66 -8.86 0.40 -7.15
N ALA A 67 -8.24 -0.78 -7.15
CA ALA A 67 -8.51 -1.81 -8.15
C ALA A 67 -9.92 -2.40 -8.07
N ARG A 68 -10.55 -2.39 -6.89
CA ARG A 68 -11.91 -2.92 -6.64
C ARG A 68 -13.00 -1.87 -6.79
N ARG A 69 -12.68 -0.60 -6.50
CA ARG A 69 -13.64 0.51 -6.35
C ARG A 69 -13.15 1.73 -7.16
N PRO A 70 -13.29 1.70 -8.49
CA PRO A 70 -12.92 2.84 -9.34
C PRO A 70 -13.66 4.11 -8.92
N GLY A 71 -12.97 5.25 -8.94
CA GLY A 71 -13.54 6.56 -8.61
C GLY A 71 -13.60 6.89 -7.12
N VAL A 72 -13.13 6.01 -6.23
CA VAL A 72 -12.90 6.35 -4.81
C VAL A 72 -11.63 7.19 -4.68
N ARG A 73 -11.67 8.23 -3.82
CA ARG A 73 -10.47 8.98 -3.42
C ARG A 73 -9.80 8.30 -2.23
N LEU A 74 -8.49 8.21 -2.25
CA LEU A 74 -7.72 7.47 -1.24
C LEU A 74 -6.76 8.40 -0.52
N MET A 75 -6.65 8.24 0.79
CA MET A 75 -5.67 8.96 1.60
C MET A 75 -4.99 7.98 2.56
N GLY A 76 -3.67 7.87 2.44
CA GLY A 76 -2.83 7.11 3.37
C GLY A 76 -2.18 8.03 4.38
N ILE A 77 -2.16 7.61 5.64
CA ILE A 77 -1.39 8.25 6.70
C ILE A 77 -0.35 7.24 7.16
N GLU A 78 0.93 7.60 7.12
CA GLU A 78 2.02 6.73 7.52
C GLU A 78 3.06 7.51 8.32
N ARG A 79 3.58 6.90 9.39
CA ARG A 79 4.59 7.49 10.27
C ARG A 79 5.99 7.31 9.70
N ASP A 80 6.27 6.16 9.08
CA ASP A 80 7.57 5.89 8.48
C ASP A 80 7.69 6.59 7.10
N PRO A 81 8.57 7.58 6.94
CA PRO A 81 8.70 8.32 5.69
C PRO A 81 9.15 7.46 4.51
N ALA A 82 9.92 6.39 4.75
CA ALA A 82 10.35 5.48 3.69
C ALA A 82 9.16 4.65 3.17
N MET A 83 8.29 4.20 4.08
CA MET A 83 7.07 3.49 3.71
C MET A 83 6.06 4.42 3.03
N ALA A 84 5.92 5.66 3.51
CA ALA A 84 5.07 6.67 2.88
C ALA A 84 5.52 6.99 1.45
N ALA A 85 6.83 7.15 1.22
CA ALA A 85 7.39 7.32 -0.12
C ALA A 85 7.08 6.11 -1.02
N LEU A 86 7.25 4.89 -0.48
CA LEU A 86 6.94 3.66 -1.20
C LEU A 86 5.44 3.53 -1.54
N ALA A 87 4.54 4.01 -0.66
CA ALA A 87 3.11 4.08 -0.95
C ALA A 87 2.79 5.02 -2.11
N VAL A 88 3.46 6.19 -2.18
CA VAL A 88 3.33 7.13 -3.31
C VAL A 88 3.84 6.50 -4.61
N GLU A 89 4.98 5.81 -4.57
CA GLU A 89 5.50 5.07 -5.73
C GLU A 89 4.53 3.97 -6.20
N ASN A 90 3.92 3.24 -5.26
CA ASN A 90 2.93 2.22 -5.58
C ASN A 90 1.63 2.83 -6.12
N ALA A 91 1.22 4.00 -5.64
CA ALA A 91 0.09 4.75 -6.21
C ALA A 91 0.36 5.06 -7.68
N ALA A 92 1.52 5.63 -8.00
CA ALA A 92 1.93 5.89 -9.38
C ALA A 92 1.99 4.59 -10.22
N LEU A 93 2.54 3.51 -9.67
CA LEU A 93 2.65 2.21 -10.35
C LEU A 93 1.28 1.63 -10.75
N ASN A 94 0.25 1.89 -9.96
CA ASN A 94 -1.12 1.43 -10.17
C ASN A 94 -2.05 2.50 -10.76
N ARG A 95 -1.50 3.66 -11.17
CA ARG A 95 -2.27 4.80 -11.72
C ARG A 95 -3.35 5.32 -10.76
N VAL A 96 -3.04 5.32 -9.48
CA VAL A 96 -3.85 5.92 -8.41
C VAL A 96 -3.28 7.30 -8.12
N ALA A 97 -4.13 8.31 -8.14
CA ALA A 97 -3.79 9.71 -7.85
C ALA A 97 -4.20 10.10 -6.43
#